data_AF-A0A4Q7INQ6-F1
#
_entry.id   AF-A0A4Q7INQ6-F1
#
_cell.length_a   1.000
_cell.length_b   1.000
_cell.length_c   1.000
_cell.angle_alpha   90.00
_cell.angle_beta   90.00
_cell.angle_gamma   90.00
#
_symmetry.space_group_name_H-M   'P 1'
#
loop_
_entity.id
_entity.type
_entity.pdbx_description
1 polymer ?
#
loop_
_entity_poly.entity_id
_entity_poly.type
_entity_poly.pdbx_seq_one_letter_code
_entity_poly.pdbx_strand_id
1 'polypeptide(L)' 'MENVLLKLQQCKTLKQQADGLSAWQLDKKVKLADEAIDLSISAMEEMAHTLMQIQAKLGEQV' A
#
# COMPACT_ATOMS: atom_id res chain seq x y z
N MET A 1 5.58 -5.20 -9.86
CA MET A 1 6.44 -4.41 -8.96
C MET A 1 6.17 -2.90 -9.07
N GLU A 2 6.09 -2.32 -10.26
CA GLU A 2 5.77 -0.88 -10.44
C GLU A 2 4.43 -0.48 -9.78
N ASN A 3 3.42 -1.33 -9.88
CA ASN A 3 2.11 -1.11 -9.26
C ASN A 3 2.17 -1.13 -7.71
N VAL A 4 3.03 -1.98 -7.12
CA VAL A 4 3.28 -2.00 -5.66
C VAL A 4 3.93 -0.68 -5.23
N LEU A 5 4.93 -0.19 -5.97
CA LEU A 5 5.57 1.10 -5.70
C LEU A 5 4.59 2.26 -5.78
N LEU A 6 3.71 2.26 -6.79
CA LEU A 6 2.66 3.27 -6.94
C LEU A 6 1.72 3.28 -5.74
N LYS A 7 1.23 2.11 -5.30
CA LYS A 7 0.35 1.99 -4.12
C LYS A 7 1.04 2.48 -2.84
N LEU A 8 2.30 2.13 -2.62
CA LEU A 8 3.06 2.62 -1.47
C LEU A 8 3.26 4.15 -1.50
N GLN A 9 3.47 4.72 -2.68
CA GLN A 9 3.55 6.16 -2.85
C GLN A 9 2.21 6.85 -2.54
N GLN A 10 1.09 6.25 -2.95
CA GLN A 10 -0.25 6.71 -2.59
C GLN A 10 -0.49 6.65 -1.07
N CYS A 11 -0.10 5.58 -0.38
CA CYS A 11 -0.17 5.51 1.09
C CYS A 11 0.60 6.66 1.75
N LYS A 12 1.81 6.97 1.26
CA LYS A 12 2.62 8.08 1.77
C LYS A 12 1.91 9.42 1.58
N THR A 13 1.29 9.64 0.42
CA THR A 13 0.52 10.86 0.14
C THR A 13 -0.70 10.98 1.04
N LEU A 14 -1.47 9.90 1.24
CA LEU A 14 -2.63 9.89 2.14
C LEU A 14 -2.23 10.20 3.58
N LYS A 15 -1.13 9.63 4.07
CA LYS A 15 -0.58 9.96 5.38
C LYS A 15 -0.24 11.45 5.49
N GLN A 16 0.45 12.01 4.51
CA GLN A 16 0.80 13.44 4.50
C GLN A 16 -0.45 14.34 4.50
N GLN A 17 -1.49 13.95 3.77
CA GLN A 17 -2.77 14.66 3.80
C GLN A 17 -3.41 14.59 5.18
N ALA A 18 -3.41 13.42 5.85
CA ALA A 18 -3.93 13.26 7.20
C ALA A 18 -3.13 14.06 8.25
N ASP A 19 -1.81 14.07 8.13
CA ASP A 19 -0.90 14.83 9.00
C ASP A 19 -1.15 16.35 8.88
N GLY A 20 -1.46 16.83 7.67
CA GLY A 20 -1.77 18.24 7.40
C GLY A 20 -3.16 18.70 7.89
N LEU A 21 -4.03 17.80 8.32
CA LEU A 21 -5.34 18.16 8.86
C LEU A 21 -5.26 18.60 10.33
N SER A 22 -6.16 19.50 10.72
CA SER A 22 -6.29 19.94 12.11
C SER A 22 -6.96 18.88 12.99
N ALA A 23 -6.83 19.00 14.32
CA ALA A 23 -7.45 18.07 15.28
C ALA A 23 -8.98 18.04 15.20
N TRP A 24 -9.61 19.13 14.77
CA TRP A 24 -11.07 19.22 14.58
C TRP A 24 -11.59 18.42 13.39
N GLN A 25 -10.69 17.98 12.50
CA GLN A 25 -11.01 17.21 11.30
C GLN A 25 -10.78 15.71 11.51
N LEU A 26 -11.05 15.21 12.72
CA LEU A 26 -10.74 13.84 13.14
C LEU A 26 -11.40 12.79 12.21
N ASP A 27 -12.67 12.98 11.84
CA ASP A 27 -13.37 12.08 10.91
C ASP A 27 -12.63 11.93 9.57
N LYS A 28 -12.14 13.04 9.01
CA LYS A 28 -11.38 13.02 7.75
C LYS A 28 -10.00 12.40 7.94
N LYS A 29 -9.34 12.61 9.09
CA LYS A 29 -8.07 11.93 9.42
C LYS A 29 -8.24 10.42 9.48
N VAL A 30 -9.30 9.95 10.14
CA VAL A 30 -9.60 8.51 10.27
C VAL A 30 -9.84 7.91 8.89
N LYS A 31 -10.68 8.52 8.05
CA LYS A 31 -10.92 8.04 6.67
C LYS A 31 -9.65 7.94 5.84
N LEU A 32 -8.79 8.97 5.86
CA LEU A 32 -7.53 8.94 5.13
C LEU A 32 -6.56 7.86 5.67
N ALA A 33 -6.60 7.60 6.99
CA ALA A 33 -5.80 6.55 7.59
C ALA A 33 -6.32 5.16 7.20
N ASP A 34 -7.64 4.94 7.21
CA ASP A 34 -8.27 3.69 6.78
C ASP A 34 -7.95 3.40 5.30
N GLU A 35 -8.09 4.40 4.42
CA GLU A 35 -7.72 4.26 3.00
C GLU A 35 -6.23 3.92 2.81
N ALA A 36 -5.34 4.51 3.63
CA ALA A 36 -3.92 4.21 3.57
C ALA A 36 -3.60 2.79 4.07
N ILE A 37 -4.34 2.29 5.06
CA ILE A 37 -4.22 0.92 5.57
C ILE A 37 -4.64 -0.07 4.48
N ASP A 38 -5.81 0.13 3.86
CA ASP A 38 -6.32 -0.76 2.81
C ASP A 38 -5.36 -0.84 1.61
N LEU A 39 -4.84 0.31 1.17
CA LEU A 39 -3.83 0.36 0.11
C LEU A 39 -2.54 -0.36 0.50
N SER A 40 -2.11 -0.26 1.77
CA SER A 40 -0.91 -0.91 2.25
C SER A 40 -1.06 -2.44 2.27
N ILE A 41 -2.22 -2.95 2.66
CA ILE A 41 -2.55 -4.38 2.62
C ILE A 41 -2.54 -4.88 1.18
N SER A 42 -3.23 -4.17 0.28
CA SER A 42 -3.25 -4.53 -1.15
C SER A 42 -1.85 -4.55 -1.78
N ALA A 43 -0.99 -3.61 -1.41
CA ALA A 43 0.40 -3.58 -1.90
C ALA A 43 1.21 -4.79 -1.39
N MET A 44 1.03 -5.19 -0.12
CA MET A 44 1.69 -6.36 0.45
C MET A 44 1.23 -7.66 -0.19
N GLU A 45 -0.08 -7.82 -0.43
CA GLU A 45 -0.64 -9.00 -1.10
C GLU A 45 -0.11 -9.15 -2.53
N GLU A 46 -0.08 -8.06 -3.29
CA GLU A 46 0.45 -8.07 -4.66
C GLU A 46 1.96 -8.36 -4.70
N MET A 47 2.71 -7.84 -3.73
CA MET A 47 4.14 -8.15 -3.58
C MET A 47 4.35 -9.64 -3.27
N ALA A 48 3.58 -10.20 -2.32
CA ALA A 48 3.64 -11.62 -1.99
C ALA A 48 3.30 -12.48 -3.20
N HIS A 49 2.26 -12.14 -3.95
CA HIS A 49 1.88 -12.85 -5.17
C HIS A 49 2.99 -12.79 -6.23
N THR A 50 3.59 -11.61 -6.43
CA THR A 50 4.71 -11.44 -7.37
C THR A 50 5.90 -12.32 -6.97
N LEU A 51 6.24 -12.38 -5.69
CA LEU A 51 7.32 -13.23 -5.18
C LEU A 51 7.03 -14.72 -5.40
N MET A 52 5.80 -15.17 -5.15
CA MET A 52 5.40 -16.56 -5.41
C MET A 52 5.52 -16.92 -6.89
N GLN A 53 5.11 -16.02 -7.80
CA GLN A 53 5.26 -16.24 -9.24
C GLN A 53 6.73 -16.31 -9.68
N ILE A 54 7.59 -15.46 -9.13
CA ILE A 54 9.03 -15.49 -9.39
C ILE A 54 9.63 -16.80 -8.89
N GLN A 55 9.28 -17.22 -7.67
CA GLN A 55 9.75 -18.48 -7.10
C GLN A 55 9.31 -19.70 -7.92
N ALA A 56 8.07 -19.73 -8.40
CA ALA A 56 7.58 -20.79 -9.27
C ALA A 56 8.39 -20.88 -10.58
N LYS A 57 8.63 -19.74 -11.24
CA LYS A 57 9.43 -19.68 -12.48
C LYS A 57 10.89 -20.11 -12.29
N LEU A 58 11.48 -19.80 -11.14
CA LEU A 58 12.84 -20.23 -10.81
C LEU A 58 12.88 -21.73 -10.48
N GLY A 59 11.86 -22.26 -9.81
CA GLY A 59 11.74 -23.69 -9.51
C GLY A 59 11.53 -24.58 -10.73
N GLU A 60 10.92 -24.05 -11.80
CA GLU A 60 10.78 -24.74 -13.09
C GLU A 60 12.07 -24.76 -13.93
N GLN A 61 13.08 -23.94 -13.58
CA GLN A 61 14.36 -23.85 -14.28
C GLN A 61 15.47 -24.73 -13.66
N VAL A 62 15.15 -25.53 -12.64
CA VAL A 62 16.08 -26.47 -11.94
C VAL A 62 15.72 -27.91 -12.25
#